data_AF-A0AAV4I2C9-F1
#
_entry.id   AF-A0AAV4I2C9-F1
#
_cell.length_a   1.000
_cell.length_b   1.000
_cell.length_c   1.000
_cell.angle_alpha   90.00
_cell.angle_beta   90.00
_cell.angle_gamma   90.00
#
_symmetry.space_group_name_H-M   'P 1'
#
loop_
_entity.id
_entity.type
_entity.pdbx_description
1 polymer ?
#
loop_
_entity_poly.entity_id
_entity_poly.type
_entity_poly.pdbx_seq_one_letter_code
_entity_poly.pdbx_strand_id
1 'polypeptide(L)'
;MFEDILRRNLENHTPLKTREITERQPAPWITERVRETQRRRRTAEQKWHKSRTASDRQAYKQAMDSVKATIIKEKKSHFPSRIKSSRTSKGLYNYSVVNEVYGKLSSPVLPKGVPKKELPDRFSRYFSNKISKFRQELDHDAEDPGTELKVYLNSQVTYFETYKDITEQEVKNILTASPSKTCSLDPIPTKLLKTCLDSTLPEITNIFNQPLSTGVVPDSFKKAIVIPLF
;
A
#
# COMPACT_ATOMS: atom_id res chain seq x y z
N MET A 1 -21.05 -14.91 -4.27
CA MET A 1 -22.44 -14.53 -3.95
C MET A 1 -22.51 -13.23 -3.14
N PHE A 2 -22.02 -13.16 -1.90
CA PHE A 2 -22.00 -11.90 -1.12
C PHE A 2 -21.09 -10.81 -1.70
N GLU A 3 -19.85 -11.15 -2.07
CA GLU A 3 -18.94 -10.19 -2.70
C GLU A 3 -19.56 -9.58 -3.96
N ASP A 4 -20.31 -10.40 -4.72
CA ASP A 4 -21.01 -9.96 -5.93
C ASP A 4 -22.21 -9.05 -5.60
N ILE A 5 -22.95 -9.35 -4.52
CA ILE A 5 -24.07 -8.54 -4.03
C ILE A 5 -23.56 -7.18 -3.55
N LEU A 6 -22.50 -7.15 -2.73
CA LEU A 6 -21.88 -5.92 -2.27
C LEU A 6 -21.35 -5.10 -3.43
N ARG A 7 -20.62 -5.73 -4.37
CA ARG A 7 -20.08 -5.04 -5.54
C ARG A 7 -21.19 -4.45 -6.42
N ARG A 8 -22.25 -5.20 -6.72
CA ARG A 8 -23.40 -4.68 -7.48
C ARG A 8 -24.09 -3.52 -6.79
N ASN A 9 -24.36 -3.62 -5.50
CA ASN A 9 -24.96 -2.52 -4.74
C ASN A 9 -24.04 -1.29 -4.73
N LEU A 10 -22.73 -1.50 -4.59
CA LEU A 10 -21.75 -0.41 -4.63
C LEU A 10 -21.69 0.26 -6.00
N GLU A 11 -21.68 -0.50 -7.09
CA GLU A 11 -21.66 -0.01 -8.47
C GLU A 11 -22.93 0.78 -8.82
N ASN A 12 -24.10 0.32 -8.34
CA ASN A 12 -25.37 1.01 -8.55
C ASN A 12 -25.42 2.39 -7.87
N HIS A 13 -24.85 2.52 -6.66
CA HIS A 13 -24.90 3.77 -5.89
C HIS A 13 -23.65 4.66 -6.05
N THR A 14 -22.51 4.07 -6.41
CA THR A 14 -21.18 4.71 -6.43
C THR A 14 -20.30 4.08 -7.51
N PRO A 15 -20.48 4.44 -8.79
CA PRO A 15 -19.70 3.87 -9.87
C PRO A 15 -18.20 4.17 -9.70
N LEU A 16 -17.38 3.11 -9.74
CA LEU A 16 -15.93 3.21 -9.65
C LEU A 16 -15.39 4.03 -10.83
N LYS A 17 -14.63 5.08 -10.53
CA LYS A 17 -13.91 5.88 -11.53
C LYS A 17 -12.42 5.66 -11.36
N THR A 18 -11.82 4.92 -12.29
CA THR A 18 -10.37 4.76 -12.34
C THR A 18 -9.73 6.08 -12.75
N ARG A 19 -8.68 6.48 -12.03
CA ARG A 19 -7.85 7.64 -12.37
C ARG A 19 -6.39 7.21 -12.33
N GLU A 20 -5.66 7.58 -13.37
CA GLU A 20 -4.21 7.41 -13.36
C GLU A 20 -3.57 8.51 -12.52
N ILE A 21 -2.79 8.12 -11.52
CA ILE A 21 -1.99 9.02 -10.71
C ILE A 21 -0.54 8.82 -11.14
N THR A 22 0.09 9.86 -11.68
CA THR A 22 1.52 9.83 -11.95
C THR A 22 2.29 9.94 -10.63
N GLU A 23 2.93 8.86 -10.20
CA GLU A 23 3.92 8.93 -9.12
C GLU A 23 5.10 9.77 -9.55
N ARG A 24 5.27 10.93 -8.91
CA ARG A 24 6.39 11.83 -9.18
C ARG A 24 7.41 11.69 -8.06
N GLN A 25 8.66 11.48 -8.45
CA GLN A 25 9.78 11.50 -7.51
C GLN A 25 9.78 12.83 -6.74
N PRO A 26 10.09 12.81 -5.43
CA PRO A 26 10.09 14.01 -4.61
C PRO A 26 11.13 15.00 -5.15
N ALA A 27 10.67 16.20 -5.51
CA ALA A 27 11.52 17.27 -6.01
C ALA A 27 12.35 17.86 -4.85
N PRO A 28 13.69 17.67 -4.81
CA PRO A 28 14.51 18.03 -3.65
C PRO A 28 14.53 19.53 -3.35
N TRP A 29 14.33 20.36 -4.37
CA TRP A 29 14.24 21.82 -4.26
C TRP A 29 12.89 22.32 -3.70
N ILE A 30 11.93 21.45 -3.41
CA ILE A 30 10.68 21.81 -2.71
C ILE A 30 10.93 21.75 -1.20
N THR A 31 11.69 22.72 -0.72
CA THR A 31 12.02 22.90 0.70
C THR A 31 10.81 23.44 1.49
N GLU A 32 10.88 23.43 2.82
CA GLU A 32 9.79 23.98 3.64
C GLU A 32 9.51 25.46 3.31
N ARG A 33 10.54 26.22 2.93
CA ARG A 33 10.41 27.59 2.43
C ARG A 33 9.52 27.70 1.18
N VAL A 34 9.65 26.76 0.24
CA VAL A 34 8.75 26.68 -0.93
C VAL A 34 7.34 26.31 -0.49
N ARG A 35 7.19 25.39 0.46
CA ARG A 35 5.87 25.00 0.97
C ARG A 35 5.18 26.15 1.69
N GLU A 36 5.89 26.93 2.50
CA GLU A 36 5.38 28.12 3.17
C GLU A 36 4.89 29.17 2.15
N THR A 37 5.68 29.47 1.13
CA THR A 37 5.26 30.42 0.07
C THR A 37 4.06 29.90 -0.72
N GLN A 38 3.96 28.59 -0.98
CA GLN A 38 2.78 27.97 -1.56
C GLN A 38 1.54 28.05 -0.66
N ARG A 39 1.69 27.86 0.67
CA ARG A 39 0.60 28.06 1.64
C ARG A 39 0.11 29.50 1.61
N ARG A 40 1.01 30.49 1.65
CA ARG A 40 0.67 31.92 1.54
C ARG A 40 -0.09 32.25 0.24
N ARG A 41 0.34 31.67 -0.88
CA ARG A 41 -0.36 31.80 -2.16
C ARG A 41 -1.78 31.25 -2.09
N ARG A 42 -1.98 30.05 -1.50
CA ARG A 42 -3.32 29.46 -1.31
C ARG A 42 -4.20 30.33 -0.40
N THR A 43 -3.65 30.90 0.67
CA THR A 43 -4.40 31.83 1.54
C THR A 43 -4.83 33.07 0.77
N ALA A 44 -3.94 33.67 -0.01
CA ALA A 44 -4.27 34.84 -0.85
C ALA A 44 -5.31 34.52 -1.93
N GLU A 45 -5.21 33.33 -2.55
CA GLU A 45 -6.17 32.81 -3.52
C GLU A 45 -7.56 32.66 -2.89
N GLN A 46 -7.66 32.00 -1.75
CA GLN A 46 -8.93 31.83 -1.03
C GLN A 46 -9.53 33.17 -0.61
N LYS A 47 -8.70 34.12 -0.16
CA LYS A 47 -9.15 35.47 0.21
C LYS A 47 -9.73 36.20 -1.00
N TRP A 48 -9.03 36.19 -2.14
CA TRP A 48 -9.52 36.79 -3.38
C TRP A 48 -10.80 36.13 -3.89
N HIS A 49 -10.93 34.81 -3.80
CA HIS A 49 -12.16 34.11 -4.20
C HIS A 49 -13.39 34.56 -3.39
N LYS A 50 -13.20 34.89 -2.10
CA LYS A 50 -14.25 35.38 -1.20
C LYS A 50 -14.56 36.87 -1.41
N SER A 51 -13.54 37.73 -1.43
CA SER A 51 -13.73 39.19 -1.45
C SER A 51 -13.91 39.78 -2.84
N ARG A 52 -13.35 39.13 -3.87
CA ARG A 52 -13.33 39.56 -5.29
C ARG A 52 -12.78 40.98 -5.54
N THR A 53 -12.02 41.55 -4.61
CA THR A 53 -11.45 42.90 -4.76
C THR A 53 -10.21 42.94 -5.65
N ALA A 54 -9.93 44.11 -6.24
CA ALA A 54 -8.72 44.34 -7.05
C ALA A 54 -7.44 44.23 -6.21
N SER A 55 -7.47 44.72 -4.97
CA SER A 55 -6.35 44.64 -4.02
C SER A 55 -6.00 43.18 -3.68
N ASP A 56 -6.99 42.36 -3.34
CA ASP A 56 -6.74 40.94 -3.03
C ASP A 56 -6.29 40.16 -4.28
N ARG A 57 -6.76 40.53 -5.48
CA ARG A 57 -6.26 39.97 -6.74
C ARG A 57 -4.78 40.30 -6.96
N GLN A 58 -4.37 41.54 -6.66
CA GLN A 58 -2.97 41.95 -6.76
C GLN A 58 -2.09 41.21 -5.74
N ALA A 59 -2.56 41.05 -4.50
CA ALA A 59 -1.88 40.26 -3.48
C ALA A 59 -1.70 38.79 -3.90
N TYR A 60 -2.72 38.18 -4.51
CA TYR A 60 -2.62 36.83 -5.07
C TYR A 60 -1.57 36.74 -6.18
N LYS A 61 -1.55 37.69 -7.13
CA LYS A 61 -0.53 37.75 -8.18
C LYS A 61 0.88 37.86 -7.61
N GLN A 62 1.10 38.76 -6.64
CA GLN A 62 2.38 38.90 -5.96
C GLN A 62 2.80 37.61 -5.26
N ALA A 63 1.86 36.89 -4.63
CA ALA A 63 2.13 35.60 -4.02
C ALA A 63 2.48 34.52 -5.07
N MET A 64 1.86 34.54 -6.26
CA MET A 64 2.24 33.65 -7.37
C MET A 64 3.68 33.91 -7.83
N ASP A 65 4.06 35.18 -7.99
CA ASP A 65 5.41 35.55 -8.41
C ASP A 65 6.44 35.24 -7.33
N SER A 66 6.09 35.42 -6.06
CA SER A 66 6.91 35.01 -4.92
C SER A 66 7.19 33.50 -4.92
N VAL A 67 6.19 32.66 -5.22
CA VAL A 67 6.39 31.20 -5.34
C VAL A 67 7.34 30.87 -6.48
N LYS A 68 7.16 31.47 -7.67
CA LYS A 68 8.05 31.26 -8.83
C LYS A 68 9.49 31.64 -8.48
N ALA A 69 9.69 32.83 -7.91
CA ALA A 69 11.00 33.33 -7.51
C ALA A 69 11.66 32.42 -6.47
N THR A 70 10.90 31.95 -5.48
CA THR A 70 11.42 31.05 -4.44
C THR A 70 11.83 29.70 -5.03
N ILE A 71 11.01 29.09 -5.89
CA ILE A 71 11.37 27.83 -6.57
C ILE A 71 12.65 28.00 -7.40
N ILE A 72 12.76 29.09 -8.16
CA ILE A 72 13.96 29.37 -8.97
C ILE A 72 15.19 29.52 -8.07
N LYS A 73 15.06 30.24 -6.95
CA LYS A 73 16.15 30.44 -5.99
C LYS A 73 16.62 29.12 -5.37
N GLU A 74 15.69 28.30 -4.89
CA GLU A 74 16.01 27.02 -4.25
C GLU A 74 16.62 26.05 -5.27
N LYS A 75 16.12 26.01 -6.52
CA LYS A 75 16.76 25.26 -7.62
C LYS A 75 18.20 25.73 -7.89
N LYS A 76 18.41 27.05 -7.98
CA LYS A 76 19.74 27.64 -8.20
C LYS A 76 20.71 27.38 -7.04
N SER A 77 20.21 27.15 -5.83
CA SER A 77 21.03 26.79 -4.67
C SER A 77 21.34 25.29 -4.60
N HIS A 78 20.34 24.46 -4.92
CA HIS A 78 20.43 23.00 -4.85
C HIS A 78 21.49 22.40 -5.77
N PHE A 79 21.46 22.72 -7.07
CA PHE A 79 22.39 22.08 -8.01
C PHE A 79 23.87 22.42 -7.75
N PRO A 80 24.27 23.70 -7.53
CA PRO A 80 25.67 24.02 -7.24
C PRO A 80 26.16 23.44 -5.91
N SER A 81 25.34 23.46 -4.86
CA SER A 81 25.71 22.84 -3.57
C SER A 81 25.87 21.33 -3.69
N ARG A 82 25.03 20.67 -4.50
CA ARG A 82 25.17 19.24 -4.79
C ARG A 82 26.44 18.91 -5.58
N ILE A 83 26.80 19.75 -6.55
CA ILE A 83 28.05 19.61 -7.31
C ILE A 83 29.27 19.77 -6.39
N LYS A 84 29.29 20.82 -5.55
CA LYS A 84 30.39 21.09 -4.61
C LYS A 84 30.55 20.01 -3.52
N SER A 85 29.46 19.36 -3.12
CA SER A 85 29.50 18.28 -2.11
C SER A 85 29.95 16.93 -2.68
N SER A 86 30.11 16.80 -4.00
CA SER A 86 30.67 15.59 -4.61
C SER A 86 32.18 15.51 -4.43
N ARG A 87 32.64 14.52 -3.66
CA ARG A 87 34.06 14.35 -3.27
C ARG A 87 34.96 13.69 -4.33
N THR A 88 34.44 13.37 -5.52
CA THR A 88 35.21 12.64 -6.54
C THR A 88 34.89 13.15 -7.95
N SER A 89 35.88 13.20 -8.82
CA SER A 89 35.70 13.48 -10.26
C SER A 89 34.67 12.55 -10.90
N LYS A 90 34.67 11.26 -10.52
CA LYS A 90 33.62 10.29 -10.90
C LYS A 90 32.23 10.66 -10.39
N GLY A 91 32.05 11.33 -9.25
CA GLY A 91 30.72 11.78 -8.77
C GLY A 91 30.21 13.04 -9.50
N LEU A 92 31.12 13.87 -9.99
CA LEU A 92 30.86 15.02 -10.87
C LEU A 92 30.41 14.56 -12.28
N TYR A 93 31.05 13.51 -12.82
CA TYR A 93 30.75 12.96 -14.15
C TYR A 93 29.78 11.77 -14.16
N ASN A 94 29.56 11.10 -13.02
CA ASN A 94 28.52 10.08 -12.94
C ASN A 94 27.19 10.80 -13.02
N TYR A 95 26.54 10.61 -14.17
CA TYR A 95 25.14 10.25 -14.38
C TYR A 95 24.12 10.53 -13.27
N SER A 96 24.39 10.44 -11.97
CA SER A 96 23.48 10.84 -10.88
C SER A 96 23.03 12.31 -10.90
N VAL A 97 23.94 13.29 -10.91
CA VAL A 97 23.57 14.73 -10.92
C VAL A 97 22.97 15.11 -12.28
N VAL A 98 23.54 14.59 -13.36
CA VAL A 98 23.04 14.77 -14.73
C VAL A 98 21.65 14.14 -14.88
N ASN A 99 21.43 12.90 -14.45
CA ASN A 99 20.12 12.25 -14.48
C ASN A 99 19.11 12.88 -13.52
N GLU A 100 19.52 13.47 -12.39
CA GLU A 100 18.66 14.25 -11.51
C GLU A 100 18.19 15.54 -12.20
N VAL A 101 19.10 16.23 -12.91
CA VAL A 101 18.79 17.43 -13.72
C VAL A 101 17.90 17.08 -14.92
N TYR A 102 18.14 15.95 -15.58
CA TYR A 102 17.41 15.49 -16.78
C TYR A 102 16.25 14.52 -16.49
N GLY A 103 15.91 14.27 -15.22
CA GLY A 103 14.75 13.47 -14.80
C GLY A 103 14.84 11.94 -15.05
N LYS A 104 16.03 11.38 -15.30
CA LYS A 104 16.25 9.93 -15.53
C LYS A 104 16.67 9.20 -14.25
N LEU A 105 15.82 9.23 -13.23
CA LEU A 105 16.04 8.46 -11.99
C LEU A 105 15.67 6.98 -12.20
N SER A 106 16.57 6.20 -12.80
CA SER A 106 16.67 4.74 -12.62
C SER A 106 18.00 4.25 -13.21
N SER A 107 18.71 3.28 -12.63
CA SER A 107 18.18 1.93 -12.47
C SER A 107 18.84 1.12 -11.34
N PRO A 108 18.19 0.04 -10.88
CA PRO A 108 18.76 -0.92 -9.94
C PRO A 108 20.11 -1.45 -10.45
N VAL A 109 21.07 -1.60 -9.54
CA VAL A 109 22.39 -2.14 -9.88
C VAL A 109 22.25 -3.66 -9.96
N LEU A 110 22.12 -4.18 -11.19
CA LEU A 110 22.31 -5.60 -11.45
C LEU A 110 23.74 -6.02 -11.04
N PRO A 111 23.95 -7.29 -10.63
CA PRO A 111 25.28 -7.81 -10.35
C PRO A 111 26.23 -7.55 -11.52
N LYS A 112 27.32 -6.84 -11.27
CA LYS A 112 28.34 -6.54 -12.30
C LYS A 112 29.08 -7.84 -12.64
N GLY A 113 29.19 -8.16 -13.92
CA GLY A 113 29.94 -9.33 -14.42
C GLY A 113 29.10 -10.57 -14.72
N VAL A 114 27.76 -10.51 -14.66
CA VAL A 114 26.90 -11.63 -15.04
C VAL A 114 26.26 -11.35 -16.41
N PRO A 115 26.36 -12.28 -17.39
CA PRO A 115 25.66 -12.16 -18.67
C PRO A 115 24.15 -12.02 -18.48
N LYS A 116 23.52 -11.07 -19.20
CA LYS A 116 22.08 -10.78 -19.04
C LYS A 116 21.17 -12.00 -19.27
N LYS A 117 21.61 -12.94 -20.11
CA LYS A 117 20.88 -14.18 -20.39
C LYS A 117 20.87 -15.17 -19.21
N GLU A 118 21.86 -15.08 -18.30
CA GLU A 118 22.02 -16.02 -17.19
C GLU A 118 21.41 -15.51 -15.87
N LEU A 119 20.99 -14.24 -15.82
CA LEU A 119 20.41 -13.62 -14.62
C LEU A 119 19.10 -14.28 -14.18
N PRO A 120 18.13 -14.56 -15.06
CA PRO A 120 16.88 -15.23 -14.67
C PRO A 120 17.14 -16.62 -14.09
N ASP A 121 18.02 -17.39 -14.71
CA ASP A 121 18.37 -18.74 -14.27
C ASP A 121 19.07 -18.73 -12.91
N ARG A 122 19.98 -17.78 -12.68
CA ARG A 122 20.64 -17.61 -11.37
C ARG A 122 19.65 -17.20 -10.29
N PHE A 123 18.72 -16.30 -10.61
CA PHE A 123 17.68 -15.88 -9.68
C PHE A 123 16.78 -17.06 -9.29
N SER A 124 16.28 -17.81 -10.29
CA SER A 124 15.48 -19.01 -10.06
C SER A 124 16.24 -20.02 -9.20
N ARG A 125 17.49 -20.33 -9.57
CA ARG A 125 18.32 -21.32 -8.88
C ARG A 125 18.61 -20.93 -7.43
N TYR A 126 18.80 -19.63 -7.15
CA TYR A 126 19.00 -19.15 -5.78
C TYR A 126 17.80 -19.47 -4.87
N PHE A 127 16.58 -19.17 -5.31
CA PHE A 127 15.39 -19.43 -4.50
C PHE A 127 15.07 -20.92 -4.42
N SER A 128 15.21 -21.67 -5.52
CA SER A 128 15.07 -23.13 -5.49
C SER A 128 16.03 -23.76 -4.49
N ASN A 129 17.31 -23.38 -4.52
CA ASN A 129 18.31 -23.91 -3.59
C ASN A 129 18.06 -23.49 -2.14
N LYS A 130 17.59 -22.26 -1.91
CA LYS A 130 17.26 -21.77 -0.56
C LYS A 130 16.10 -22.57 0.03
N ILE A 131 15.06 -22.83 -0.75
CA ILE A 131 13.91 -23.65 -0.33
C ILE A 131 14.35 -25.08 -0.06
N SER A 132 15.17 -25.68 -0.93
CA SER A 132 15.67 -27.05 -0.73
C SER A 132 16.51 -27.18 0.53
N LYS A 133 17.42 -26.22 0.79
CA LYS A 133 18.22 -26.21 2.02
C LYS A 133 17.36 -26.07 3.28
N PHE A 134 16.40 -25.16 3.25
CA PHE A 134 15.48 -24.99 4.37
C PHE A 134 14.67 -26.26 4.67
N ARG A 135 14.21 -26.98 3.63
CA ARG A 135 13.54 -28.28 3.81
C ARG A 135 14.46 -29.33 4.40
N GLN A 136 15.70 -29.41 3.92
CA GLN A 136 16.70 -30.33 4.47
C GLN A 136 17.06 -30.04 5.93
N GLU A 137 17.12 -28.75 6.31
CA GLU A 137 17.33 -28.32 7.69
C GLU A 137 16.13 -28.74 8.58
N LEU A 138 14.90 -28.59 8.10
CA LEU A 138 13.70 -29.04 8.81
C LEU A 138 13.63 -30.57 8.96
N ASP A 139 14.03 -31.31 7.93
CA ASP A 139 14.03 -32.78 7.95
C ASP A 139 15.09 -33.36 8.90
N HIS A 140 16.16 -32.61 9.20
CA HIS A 140 17.22 -33.02 10.13
C HIS A 140 16.83 -32.84 11.61
N ASP A 141 15.91 -31.93 11.93
CA ASP A 141 15.41 -31.68 13.28
C ASP A 141 14.11 -32.44 13.61
N ALA A 142 13.60 -33.25 12.68
CA ALA A 142 12.39 -34.04 12.89
C ALA A 142 12.72 -35.39 13.58
N GLU A 143 12.65 -35.44 14.91
CA GLU A 143 12.14 -36.65 15.55
C GLU A 143 10.74 -36.93 14.99
N ASP A 144 10.46 -38.19 14.62
CA ASP A 144 9.24 -38.59 13.90
C ASP A 144 7.96 -37.95 14.50
N PRO A 145 7.40 -36.91 13.86
CA PRO A 145 6.21 -36.23 14.35
C PRO A 145 4.99 -37.16 14.38
N GLY A 146 5.06 -38.30 13.68
CA GLY A 146 4.03 -39.31 13.64
C GLY A 146 3.80 -40.03 14.97
N THR A 147 4.78 -40.03 15.88
CA THR A 147 4.63 -40.73 17.17
C THR A 147 3.77 -39.92 18.15
N GLU A 148 3.97 -38.61 18.27
CA GLU A 148 3.12 -37.74 19.09
C GLU A 148 1.71 -37.58 18.52
N LEU A 149 1.55 -37.49 17.19
CA LEU A 149 0.24 -37.39 16.55
C LEU A 149 -0.61 -38.66 16.78
N LYS A 150 0.00 -39.85 16.75
CA LYS A 150 -0.70 -41.12 17.02
C LYS A 150 -1.15 -41.22 18.48
N VAL A 151 -0.36 -40.69 19.43
CA VAL A 151 -0.74 -40.63 20.85
C VAL A 151 -1.90 -39.64 21.05
N TYR A 152 -1.89 -38.49 20.37
CA TYR A 152 -3.00 -37.51 20.40
C TYR A 152 -4.28 -38.02 19.73
N LEU A 153 -4.19 -38.73 18.59
CA LEU A 153 -5.35 -39.29 17.90
C LEU A 153 -6.00 -40.47 18.67
N ASN A 154 -5.26 -41.11 19.57
CA ASN A 154 -5.78 -42.13 20.48
C ASN A 154 -6.45 -41.54 21.74
N SER A 155 -6.26 -40.25 22.01
CA SER A 155 -7.09 -39.51 22.97
C SER A 155 -8.42 -39.17 22.30
N GLN A 156 -9.53 -39.26 23.06
CA GLN A 156 -10.89 -39.07 22.53
C GLN A 156 -10.98 -37.77 21.72
N VAL A 157 -11.01 -37.90 20.39
CA VAL A 157 -11.31 -36.80 19.48
C VAL A 157 -12.71 -36.32 19.84
N THR A 158 -12.79 -35.17 20.50
CA THR A 158 -14.04 -34.50 20.79
C THR A 158 -14.47 -33.82 19.51
N TYR A 159 -15.46 -34.41 18.84
CA TYR A 159 -16.12 -33.76 17.73
C TYR A 159 -16.95 -32.60 18.28
N PHE A 160 -16.92 -31.46 17.60
CA PHE A 160 -17.90 -30.42 17.85
C PHE A 160 -19.24 -30.91 17.29
N GLU A 161 -20.07 -31.50 18.15
CA GLU A 161 -21.37 -32.06 17.78
C GLU A 161 -22.40 -30.96 17.46
N THR A 162 -22.23 -29.77 18.06
CA THR A 162 -23.14 -28.64 17.87
C THR A 162 -22.38 -27.32 17.90
N TYR A 163 -22.71 -26.43 16.96
CA TYR A 163 -22.25 -25.05 16.94
C TYR A 163 -23.43 -24.13 17.17
N LYS A 164 -23.22 -23.07 17.95
CA LYS A 164 -24.20 -22.00 18.08
C LYS A 164 -23.96 -21.00 16.96
N ASP A 165 -25.01 -20.72 16.18
CA ASP A 165 -24.96 -19.67 15.17
C ASP A 165 -24.64 -18.31 15.79
N ILE A 166 -23.77 -17.57 15.11
CA ILE A 166 -23.43 -16.21 15.46
C ILE A 166 -24.64 -15.33 15.10
N THR A 167 -25.05 -14.49 16.04
CA THR A 167 -26.17 -13.56 15.85
C THR A 167 -25.72 -12.29 15.12
N GLU A 168 -26.65 -11.62 14.43
CA GLU A 168 -26.42 -10.30 13.84
C GLU A 168 -25.91 -9.28 14.86
N GLN A 169 -26.41 -9.30 16.09
CA GLN A 169 -25.97 -8.39 17.14
C GLN A 169 -24.52 -8.63 17.54
N GLU A 170 -24.08 -9.89 17.64
CA GLU A 170 -22.68 -10.24 17.90
C GLU A 170 -21.77 -9.76 16.77
N VAL A 171 -22.16 -9.99 15.52
CA VAL A 171 -21.42 -9.51 14.33
C VAL A 171 -21.33 -7.97 14.33
N LYS A 172 -22.43 -7.28 14.61
CA LYS A 172 -22.48 -5.82 14.68
C LYS A 172 -21.54 -5.27 15.74
N ASN A 173 -21.53 -5.88 16.92
CA ASN A 173 -20.65 -5.48 18.02
C ASN A 173 -19.17 -5.65 17.64
N ILE A 174 -18.80 -6.80 17.06
CA ILE A 174 -17.43 -7.11 16.63
C ILE A 174 -16.96 -6.14 15.55
N LEU A 175 -17.78 -5.92 14.51
CA LEU A 175 -17.43 -5.02 13.41
C LEU A 175 -17.31 -3.56 13.87
N THR A 176 -18.18 -3.13 14.78
CA THR A 176 -18.15 -1.78 15.32
C THR A 176 -16.87 -1.55 16.15
N ALA A 177 -16.51 -2.50 17.02
CA ALA A 177 -15.31 -2.46 17.86
C ALA A 177 -14.00 -2.60 17.06
N SER A 178 -14.03 -3.25 15.90
CA SER A 178 -12.85 -3.49 15.08
C SER A 178 -12.27 -2.20 14.46
N PRO A 179 -10.95 -2.05 14.30
CA PRO A 179 -10.37 -0.92 13.58
C PRO A 179 -10.86 -0.86 12.12
N SER A 180 -11.07 0.34 11.59
CA SER A 180 -11.46 0.52 10.17
C SER A 180 -10.27 0.38 9.21
N LYS A 181 -9.58 -0.77 9.29
CA LYS A 181 -8.51 -1.18 8.37
C LYS A 181 -9.12 -1.88 7.17
N THR A 182 -8.53 -1.70 5.99
CA THR A 182 -9.01 -2.26 4.73
C THR A 182 -7.84 -2.91 4.00
N CYS A 183 -8.07 -4.10 3.47
CA CYS A 183 -7.20 -4.83 2.57
C CYS A 183 -7.60 -4.54 1.11
N SER A 184 -6.66 -4.60 0.17
CA SER A 184 -6.97 -4.48 -1.26
C SER A 184 -7.75 -5.67 -1.82
N LEU A 185 -7.84 -6.80 -1.08
CA LEU A 185 -8.74 -7.90 -1.40
C LEU A 185 -10.18 -7.65 -0.94
N ASP A 186 -10.41 -6.68 -0.05
CA ASP A 186 -11.75 -6.43 0.48
C ASP A 186 -12.65 -5.89 -0.64
N PRO A 187 -13.91 -6.38 -0.74
CA PRO A 187 -14.83 -5.94 -1.78
C PRO A 187 -15.20 -4.46 -1.64
N ILE A 188 -15.20 -3.95 -0.41
CA ILE A 188 -15.52 -2.55 -0.08
C ILE A 188 -14.64 -2.07 1.07
N PRO A 189 -14.26 -0.78 1.11
CA PRO A 189 -13.57 -0.22 2.25
C PRO A 189 -14.38 -0.37 3.55
N THR A 190 -13.73 -0.83 4.60
CA THR A 190 -14.32 -1.08 5.93
C THR A 190 -15.00 0.16 6.51
N LYS A 191 -14.50 1.37 6.19
CA LYS A 191 -15.18 2.61 6.56
C LYS A 191 -16.57 2.74 5.92
N LEU A 192 -16.69 2.39 4.64
CA LEU A 192 -17.97 2.41 3.93
C LEU A 192 -18.86 1.25 4.39
N LEU A 193 -18.30 0.07 4.60
CA LEU A 193 -19.04 -1.05 5.19
C LEU A 193 -19.71 -0.66 6.50
N LYS A 194 -18.99 0.03 7.40
CA LYS A 194 -19.55 0.50 8.67
C LYS A 194 -20.69 1.52 8.49
N THR A 195 -20.70 2.30 7.41
CA THR A 195 -21.79 3.25 7.15
C THR A 195 -23.07 2.59 6.65
N CYS A 196 -22.97 1.41 6.02
CA CYS A 196 -24.10 0.62 5.54
C CYS A 196 -24.23 -0.71 6.30
N LEU A 197 -23.73 -0.76 7.53
CA LEU A 197 -23.61 -2.01 8.28
C LEU A 197 -24.97 -2.64 8.52
N ASP A 198 -25.96 -1.87 8.94
CA ASP A 198 -27.30 -2.39 9.23
C ASP A 198 -27.96 -3.05 8.02
N SER A 199 -27.72 -2.53 6.82
CA SER A 199 -28.24 -3.08 5.56
C SER A 199 -27.46 -4.29 5.02
N THR A 200 -26.28 -4.59 5.57
CA THR A 200 -25.40 -5.68 5.12
C THR A 200 -25.19 -6.74 6.20
N LEU A 201 -25.75 -6.51 7.39
CA LEU A 201 -25.56 -7.33 8.57
C LEU A 201 -26.09 -8.76 8.38
N PRO A 202 -27.30 -8.99 7.83
CA PRO A 202 -27.82 -10.34 7.63
C PRO A 202 -26.91 -11.19 6.74
N GLU A 203 -26.41 -10.60 5.65
CA GLU A 203 -25.56 -11.30 4.71
C GLU A 203 -24.17 -11.58 5.28
N ILE A 204 -23.59 -10.66 6.05
CA ILE A 204 -22.29 -10.87 6.72
C ILE A 204 -22.41 -11.94 7.79
N THR A 205 -23.50 -11.94 8.55
CA THR A 205 -23.76 -12.99 9.55
C THR A 205 -23.90 -14.35 8.91
N ASN A 206 -24.62 -14.44 7.78
CA ASN A 206 -24.74 -15.69 7.05
C ASN A 206 -23.36 -16.21 6.57
N ILE A 207 -22.47 -15.32 6.11
CA ILE A 207 -21.11 -15.70 5.71
C ILE A 207 -20.30 -16.30 6.87
N PHE A 208 -20.44 -15.79 8.08
CA PHE A 208 -19.72 -16.33 9.22
C PHE A 208 -20.28 -17.68 9.67
N ASN A 209 -21.59 -17.89 9.56
CA ASN A 209 -22.24 -19.15 9.96
C ASN A 209 -22.15 -20.25 8.88
N GLN A 210 -22.03 -19.90 7.60
CA GLN A 210 -22.05 -20.88 6.51
C GLN A 210 -20.87 -21.88 6.57
N PRO A 211 -19.63 -21.50 6.88
CA PRO A 211 -18.53 -22.46 7.07
C PRO A 211 -18.69 -23.33 8.31
N LEU A 212 -19.35 -22.83 9.36
CA LEU A 212 -19.59 -23.59 10.60
C LEU A 212 -20.59 -24.74 10.37
N SER A 213 -21.59 -24.52 9.52
CA SER A 213 -22.57 -25.55 9.15
C SER A 213 -22.12 -26.48 8.04
N THR A 214 -21.42 -25.96 7.02
CA THR A 214 -21.03 -26.75 5.83
C THR A 214 -19.63 -27.35 5.93
N GLY A 215 -18.78 -26.86 6.84
CA GLY A 215 -17.35 -27.21 6.89
C GLY A 215 -16.54 -26.66 5.72
N VAL A 216 -17.14 -25.82 4.86
CA VAL A 216 -16.50 -25.32 3.63
C VAL A 216 -16.25 -23.82 3.74
N VAL A 217 -14.97 -23.44 3.69
CA VAL A 217 -14.56 -22.04 3.61
C VAL A 217 -14.44 -21.61 2.13
N PRO A 218 -14.99 -20.45 1.74
CA PRO A 218 -14.84 -19.92 0.38
C PRO A 218 -13.37 -19.69 -0.02
N ASP A 219 -13.05 -19.91 -1.29
CA ASP A 219 -11.67 -19.78 -1.78
C ASP A 219 -11.14 -18.34 -1.75
N SER A 220 -12.01 -17.32 -1.81
CA SER A 220 -11.57 -15.92 -1.65
C SER A 220 -10.98 -15.66 -0.26
N PHE A 221 -11.48 -16.33 0.77
CA PHE A 221 -11.03 -16.16 2.16
C PHE A 221 -9.73 -16.89 2.47
N LYS A 222 -9.30 -17.80 1.59
CA LYS A 222 -8.02 -18.52 1.69
C LYS A 222 -6.86 -17.75 1.06
N LYS A 223 -7.11 -16.55 0.52
CA LYS A 223 -6.11 -15.74 -0.19
C LYS A 223 -5.55 -14.65 0.73
N ALA A 224 -4.26 -14.37 0.59
CA ALA A 224 -3.58 -13.27 1.29
C ALA A 224 -2.65 -12.52 0.33
N ILE A 225 -2.43 -11.23 0.58
CA ILE A 225 -1.43 -10.41 -0.12
C ILE A 225 -0.20 -10.28 0.77
N VAL A 226 0.96 -10.64 0.22
CA VAL A 226 2.25 -10.54 0.91
C VAL A 226 3.08 -9.44 0.24
N ILE A 227 3.36 -8.36 0.97
CA ILE A 227 4.21 -7.26 0.52
C ILE A 227 5.50 -7.28 1.35
N PRO A 228 6.67 -7.60 0.75
CA PRO A 228 7.93 -7.57 1.47
C PRO A 228 8.29 -6.13 1.87
N LEU A 229 8.73 -5.95 3.12
CA LEU A 229 9.31 -4.70 3.58
C LEU A 229 10.82 -4.77 3.33
N PHE A 230 11.28 -4.08 2.29
CA PHE A 230 12.71 -3.91 1.99
C PHE A 230 13.22 -2.55 2.48
#